data_AF-A0A3D2C8S2-F1
#
_entry.id   AF-A0A3D2C8S2-F1
#
_cell.length_a   1.000
_cell.length_b   1.000
_cell.length_c   1.000
_cell.angle_alpha   90.00
_cell.angle_beta   90.00
_cell.angle_gamma   90.00
#
_symmetry.space_group_name_H-M   'P 1'
#
loop_
_entity.id
_entity.type
_entity.pdbx_description
1 polymer ?
#
loop_
_entity_poly.entity_id
_entity_poly.type
_entity_poly.pdbx_seq_one_letter_code
_entity_poly.pdbx_strand_id
1 'polypeptide(L)'
;MRHSAVLLCALGCGSPSKTIPLDGTVPDTASDPGEERPDFDGTGTFQLELAPPRGDRPGEAAILGTVLDGPTPSNVIWEVAATEGDCELRTPRVPFCDPGCDSAEACVEDDVCQPYPTAVDVGTVTVEGVQTTSGVTRFSMEPVAGYYQPAADVDLAWPPFSEGDMVTFAAGGNATTAPFSMTAHGIIPLEVSSETITFVDGESVELQWTPAGQPDRSVIQLSVNISYHAGTKGVIACQTPDTGALELSGAMIDDLKALGLSGWPIIVFSRTGLGSTEPDVAVELIVESSVTRNVEIPGLVSCNTDADCPDGQTCQFDFQCG
;
A
#
# COMPACT_ATOMS: atom_id res chain seq x y z
N MET A 1 -52.54 10.73 3.58
CA MET A 1 -53.56 11.56 2.90
C MET A 1 -52.81 12.68 2.19
N ARG A 2 -52.81 12.90 0.88
CA ARG A 2 -53.59 12.55 -0.32
C ARG A 2 -52.54 12.40 -1.46
N HIS A 3 -52.49 11.40 -2.33
CA HIS A 3 -53.43 10.86 -3.34
C HIS A 3 -53.82 11.81 -4.50
N SER A 4 -53.64 11.24 -5.70
CA SER A 4 -54.29 11.48 -7.01
C SER A 4 -53.55 12.41 -7.98
N ALA A 5 -53.36 12.06 -9.27
CA ALA A 5 -54.03 11.11 -10.17
C ALA A 5 -52.98 10.45 -11.09
N VAL A 6 -52.97 9.16 -11.46
CA VAL A 6 -53.96 8.22 -12.06
C VAL A 6 -54.57 8.73 -13.37
N LEU A 7 -54.14 8.14 -14.49
CA LEU A 7 -55.02 7.87 -15.63
C LEU A 7 -54.81 6.42 -16.14
N LEU A 8 -55.95 5.77 -16.32
CA LEU A 8 -56.25 4.37 -16.63
C LEU A 8 -56.06 4.05 -18.14
N CYS A 9 -55.43 2.92 -18.47
CA CYS A 9 -55.97 1.66 -19.04
C CYS A 9 -56.44 1.66 -20.51
N ALA A 10 -55.91 0.71 -21.30
CA ALA A 10 -56.67 -0.45 -21.81
C ALA A 10 -55.76 -1.50 -22.49
N LEU A 11 -56.22 -2.76 -22.41
CA LEU A 11 -55.58 -4.03 -22.77
C LEU A 11 -55.55 -4.34 -24.28
N GLY A 12 -54.65 -5.24 -24.68
CA GLY A 12 -54.76 -6.02 -25.93
C GLY A 12 -53.71 -7.13 -26.06
N CYS A 13 -54.16 -8.38 -26.05
CA CYS A 13 -53.39 -9.63 -26.00
C CYS A 13 -52.55 -9.97 -27.26
N GLY A 14 -51.53 -10.82 -27.08
CA GLY A 14 -51.15 -11.84 -28.07
C GLY A 14 -49.65 -12.14 -28.19
N SER A 15 -49.19 -13.23 -27.58
CA SER A 15 -47.96 -13.94 -28.01
C SER A 15 -48.32 -14.89 -29.17
N PRO A 16 -47.43 -15.16 -30.14
CA PRO A 16 -46.35 -16.13 -29.89
C PRO A 16 -45.01 -15.83 -30.58
N SER A 17 -44.01 -16.59 -30.12
CA SER A 17 -42.63 -16.75 -30.58
C SER A 17 -42.45 -16.82 -32.10
N LYS A 18 -41.32 -16.31 -32.63
CA LYS A 18 -40.16 -17.11 -33.12
C LYS A 18 -39.15 -16.24 -33.89
N THR A 19 -37.91 -16.74 -33.91
CA THR A 19 -36.83 -16.57 -34.89
C THR A 19 -36.07 -15.25 -34.97
N ILE A 20 -34.80 -15.33 -34.54
CA ILE A 20 -33.67 -14.54 -35.04
C ILE A 20 -33.43 -14.92 -36.51
N PRO A 21 -33.21 -13.93 -37.39
CA PRO A 21 -31.97 -13.93 -38.18
C PRO A 21 -31.25 -12.58 -38.14
N LEU A 22 -29.92 -12.68 -38.09
CA LEU A 22 -28.94 -11.65 -38.40
C LEU A 22 -29.19 -11.06 -39.79
N ASP A 23 -29.24 -9.73 -39.95
CA ASP A 23 -28.49 -8.96 -40.96
C ASP A 23 -28.65 -7.44 -40.80
N GLY A 24 -27.54 -6.71 -40.92
CA GLY A 24 -27.43 -5.49 -41.74
C GLY A 24 -28.10 -4.16 -41.35
N THR A 25 -27.29 -3.27 -40.77
CA THR A 25 -27.15 -1.83 -41.10
C THR A 25 -28.14 -0.74 -40.60
N VAL A 26 -27.67 0.01 -39.58
CA VAL A 26 -27.63 1.49 -39.26
C VAL A 26 -28.82 2.43 -39.60
N PRO A 27 -29.16 3.45 -38.75
CA PRO A 27 -28.37 4.70 -38.69
C PRO A 27 -28.15 5.32 -37.28
N ASP A 28 -27.09 6.13 -37.23
CA ASP A 28 -26.63 7.03 -36.19
C ASP A 28 -27.70 7.65 -35.27
N THR A 29 -27.52 7.45 -33.97
CA THR A 29 -28.04 8.35 -32.94
C THR A 29 -26.87 8.97 -32.20
N ALA A 30 -26.62 10.24 -32.53
CA ALA A 30 -26.02 11.27 -31.71
C ALA A 30 -24.83 10.83 -30.82
N SER A 31 -23.63 11.08 -31.34
CA SER A 31 -22.49 11.38 -30.49
C SER A 31 -22.87 12.55 -29.59
N ASP A 32 -23.14 12.23 -28.32
CA ASP A 32 -23.02 13.18 -27.22
C ASP A 32 -21.64 13.85 -27.38
N PRO A 33 -21.51 15.19 -27.38
CA PRO A 33 -20.20 15.79 -27.29
C PRO A 33 -19.67 15.39 -25.92
N GLY A 34 -18.86 14.31 -25.91
CA GLY A 34 -18.13 13.87 -24.75
C GLY A 34 -17.48 15.10 -24.15
N GLU A 35 -17.92 15.45 -22.96
CA GLU A 35 -17.22 16.37 -22.10
C GLU A 35 -15.81 15.78 -21.99
N GLU A 36 -14.85 16.36 -22.71
CA GLU A 36 -13.43 16.02 -22.57
C GLU A 36 -13.11 16.30 -21.10
N ARG A 37 -13.24 15.26 -20.27
CA ARG A 37 -12.68 15.29 -18.93
C ARG A 37 -11.20 15.53 -19.15
N PRO A 38 -10.60 16.57 -18.54
CA PRO A 38 -9.15 16.72 -18.60
C PRO A 38 -8.56 15.39 -18.10
N ASP A 39 -7.75 14.74 -18.95
CA ASP A 39 -7.05 13.53 -18.59
C ASP A 39 -6.20 13.85 -17.36
N PHE A 40 -6.56 13.25 -16.23
CA PHE A 40 -5.77 13.34 -15.02
C PHE A 40 -4.68 12.27 -15.10
N ASP A 41 -3.45 12.69 -15.36
CA ASP A 41 -2.26 11.84 -15.46
C ASP A 41 -1.50 11.72 -14.13
N GLY A 42 -2.06 12.26 -13.05
CA GLY A 42 -1.41 12.29 -11.75
C GLY A 42 -1.33 10.92 -11.11
N THR A 43 -0.21 10.66 -10.43
CA THR A 43 -0.02 9.48 -9.59
C THR A 43 -0.01 9.88 -8.12
N GLY A 44 -0.46 9.03 -7.21
CA GLY A 44 -0.45 9.40 -5.81
C GLY A 44 -0.94 8.34 -4.86
N THR A 45 -0.96 8.72 -3.59
CA THR A 45 -1.42 7.84 -2.52
C THR A 45 -2.08 8.67 -1.44
N PHE A 46 -3.17 8.18 -0.91
CA PHE A 46 -3.71 8.54 0.41
C PHE A 46 -3.55 7.33 1.32
N GLN A 47 -2.73 7.46 2.35
CA GLN A 47 -2.48 6.41 3.31
C GLN A 47 -3.21 6.73 4.62
N LEU A 48 -4.02 5.78 5.08
CA LEU A 48 -4.60 5.74 6.42
C LEU A 48 -3.88 4.63 7.19
N GLU A 49 -2.91 5.03 8.00
CA GLU A 49 -2.06 4.13 8.78
C GLU A 49 -2.68 3.87 10.15
N LEU A 50 -2.62 2.60 10.58
CA LEU A 50 -3.04 2.12 11.87
C LEU A 50 -1.84 1.55 12.64
N ALA A 51 -1.32 2.33 13.59
CA ALA A 51 -0.25 1.91 14.47
C ALA A 51 -0.84 1.21 15.72
N PRO A 52 -0.66 -0.12 15.88
CA PRO A 52 -1.17 -0.82 17.06
C PRO A 52 -0.48 -0.32 18.35
N PRO A 53 -1.14 -0.45 19.52
CA PRO A 53 -0.52 -0.11 20.81
C PRO A 53 0.81 -0.85 21.01
N ARG A 54 1.81 -0.18 21.60
CA ARG A 54 3.14 -0.74 21.88
C ARG A 54 3.60 -0.36 23.28
N GLY A 55 3.61 -1.34 24.19
CA GLY A 55 3.92 -1.09 25.61
C GLY A 55 2.93 -0.10 26.21
N ASP A 56 3.44 1.03 26.73
CA ASP A 56 2.63 2.11 27.29
C ASP A 56 2.10 3.11 26.24
N ARG A 57 2.48 2.96 24.96
CA ARG A 57 1.96 3.83 23.90
C ARG A 57 0.59 3.35 23.44
N PRO A 58 -0.45 4.20 23.47
CA PRO A 58 -1.75 3.84 22.89
C PRO A 58 -1.61 3.62 21.39
N GLY A 59 -2.59 2.94 20.80
CA GLY A 59 -2.67 2.85 19.35
C GLY A 59 -3.10 4.18 18.74
N GLU A 60 -2.67 4.42 17.51
CA GLU A 60 -2.83 5.70 16.83
C GLU A 60 -3.20 5.47 15.36
N ALA A 61 -4.02 6.37 14.81
CA ALA A 61 -4.33 6.40 13.39
C ALA A 61 -3.86 7.73 12.79
N ALA A 62 -3.33 7.69 11.57
CA ALA A 62 -2.85 8.87 10.85
C ALA A 62 -3.28 8.82 9.39
N ILE A 63 -3.54 9.98 8.80
CA ILE A 63 -3.79 10.12 7.37
C ILE A 63 -2.73 11.04 6.77
N LEU A 64 -2.12 10.59 5.69
CA LEU A 64 -1.27 11.41 4.84
C LEU A 64 -1.58 11.12 3.38
N GLY A 65 -1.72 12.15 2.57
CA GLY A 65 -1.93 12.02 1.13
C GLY A 65 -1.04 12.95 0.33
N THR A 66 -0.65 12.49 -0.85
CA THR A 66 0.09 13.27 -1.84
C THR A 66 -0.36 12.83 -3.23
N VAL A 67 -0.49 13.80 -4.13
CA VAL A 67 -0.73 13.57 -5.55
C VAL A 67 0.35 14.31 -6.32
N LEU A 68 0.89 13.68 -7.34
CA LEU A 68 2.05 14.08 -8.11
C LEU A 68 1.73 14.05 -9.61
N ASP A 69 2.35 14.91 -10.42
CA ASP A 69 2.20 14.97 -11.88
C ASP A 69 2.96 13.86 -12.64
N GLY A 70 3.49 12.89 -11.90
CA GLY A 70 4.21 11.75 -12.43
C GLY A 70 4.74 10.85 -11.33
N PRO A 71 5.31 9.68 -11.69
CA PRO A 71 5.85 8.75 -10.71
C PRO A 71 7.11 9.31 -10.04
N THR A 72 7.27 9.03 -8.74
CA THR A 72 8.55 9.26 -8.05
C THR A 72 9.61 8.33 -8.61
N PRO A 73 10.75 8.84 -9.11
CA PRO A 73 11.79 7.98 -9.65
C PRO A 73 12.44 7.12 -8.55
N SER A 74 12.73 5.87 -8.87
CA SER A 74 13.52 4.96 -8.02
C SER A 74 14.92 4.80 -8.61
N ASN A 75 15.95 4.98 -7.79
CA ASN A 75 17.34 4.71 -8.16
C ASN A 75 17.76 3.25 -7.88
N VAL A 76 16.81 2.40 -7.49
CA VAL A 76 16.99 0.97 -7.28
C VAL A 76 15.92 0.23 -8.07
N ILE A 77 16.35 -0.72 -8.88
CA ILE A 77 15.50 -1.67 -9.58
C ILE A 77 15.57 -3.00 -8.82
N TRP A 78 14.42 -3.56 -8.47
CA TRP A 78 14.33 -4.86 -7.82
C TRP A 78 14.14 -5.95 -8.87
N GLU A 79 15.11 -6.85 -8.96
CA GLU A 79 15.09 -7.99 -9.88
C GLU A 79 14.69 -9.25 -9.13
N VAL A 80 13.75 -10.02 -9.67
CA VAL A 80 13.32 -11.29 -9.07
C VAL A 80 14.39 -12.35 -9.31
N ALA A 81 15.03 -12.79 -8.23
CA ALA A 81 16.04 -13.85 -8.25
C ALA A 81 15.41 -15.24 -8.10
N ALA A 82 14.35 -15.35 -7.30
CA ALA A 82 13.59 -16.58 -7.11
C ALA A 82 12.12 -16.28 -6.72
N THR A 83 11.22 -17.20 -7.03
CA THR A 83 9.81 -17.15 -6.64
C THR A 83 9.41 -18.50 -6.04
N GLU A 84 8.81 -18.48 -4.85
CA GLU A 84 8.28 -19.65 -4.18
C GLU A 84 6.94 -19.32 -3.52
N GLY A 85 5.87 -19.97 -3.99
CA GLY A 85 4.52 -19.68 -3.52
C GLY A 85 4.16 -18.21 -3.72
N ASP A 86 3.76 -17.55 -2.63
CA ASP A 86 3.35 -16.15 -2.57
C ASP A 86 4.55 -15.18 -2.39
N CYS A 87 5.78 -15.70 -2.39
CA CYS A 87 6.99 -14.96 -2.04
C CYS A 87 7.98 -14.87 -3.21
N GLU A 88 8.69 -13.75 -3.28
CA GLU A 88 9.78 -13.50 -4.20
C GLU A 88 11.03 -13.06 -3.45
N LEU A 89 12.17 -13.69 -3.75
CA LEU A 89 13.47 -13.14 -3.41
C LEU A 89 13.83 -12.12 -4.50
N ARG A 90 14.11 -10.89 -4.08
CA ARG A 90 14.48 -9.79 -4.97
C ARG A 90 15.87 -9.25 -4.63
N THR A 91 16.67 -8.98 -5.65
CA THR A 91 18.00 -8.37 -5.53
C THR A 91 17.99 -6.97 -6.15
N PRO A 92 18.69 -6.00 -5.55
CA PRO A 92 18.72 -4.65 -6.09
C PRO A 92 19.78 -4.52 -7.19
N ARG A 93 19.42 -3.82 -8.26
CA ARG A 93 20.33 -3.25 -9.26
C ARG A 93 20.23 -1.72 -9.17
N VAL A 94 21.38 -1.06 -9.17
CA VAL A 94 21.46 0.41 -9.25
C VAL A 94 21.78 0.78 -10.70
N PRO A 95 20.88 1.49 -11.41
CA PRO A 95 21.13 1.94 -12.78
C PRO A 95 22.32 2.90 -12.87
N PHE A 96 22.93 2.97 -14.05
CA PHE A 96 24.06 3.86 -14.33
C PHE A 96 23.81 4.74 -15.56
N CYS A 97 24.08 6.03 -15.43
CA CYS A 97 23.90 7.02 -16.51
C CYS A 97 25.23 7.74 -16.79
N ASP A 98 25.66 7.80 -18.06
CA ASP A 98 26.84 8.58 -18.50
C ASP A 98 26.53 9.42 -19.77
N PRO A 99 26.48 10.77 -19.67
CA PRO A 99 26.72 11.57 -18.47
C PRO A 99 25.64 11.36 -17.40
N GLY A 100 25.99 11.61 -16.14
CA GLY A 100 25.04 11.54 -15.04
C GLY A 100 23.85 12.49 -15.23
N CYS A 101 22.70 12.13 -14.65
CA CYS A 101 21.48 12.92 -14.71
C CYS A 101 21.61 14.30 -14.05
N ASP A 102 20.77 15.24 -14.46
CA ASP A 102 20.74 16.58 -13.88
C ASP A 102 20.24 16.55 -12.42
N SER A 103 20.47 17.64 -11.68
CA SER A 103 20.13 17.73 -10.24
C SER A 103 18.63 17.60 -9.92
N ALA A 104 17.76 17.68 -10.93
CA ALA A 104 16.30 17.57 -10.80
C ALA A 104 15.78 16.22 -11.33
N GLU A 105 16.67 15.26 -11.56
CA GLU A 105 16.36 13.96 -12.15
C GLU A 105 17.05 12.85 -11.35
N ALA A 106 16.64 11.60 -11.60
CA ALA A 106 17.34 10.41 -11.15
C ALA A 106 17.52 9.41 -12.30
N CYS A 107 18.58 8.61 -12.22
CA CYS A 107 18.83 7.52 -13.15
C CYS A 107 17.92 6.34 -12.78
N VAL A 108 16.91 6.08 -13.59
CA VAL A 108 15.87 5.05 -13.33
C VAL A 108 16.08 3.78 -14.14
N GLU A 109 16.90 3.86 -15.19
CA GLU A 109 17.44 2.75 -15.97
C GLU A 109 18.77 3.22 -16.59
N ASP A 110 19.59 2.30 -17.08
CA ASP A 110 20.88 2.64 -17.70
C ASP A 110 20.69 3.68 -18.83
N ASP A 111 21.38 4.81 -18.68
CA ASP A 111 21.27 6.00 -19.55
C ASP A 111 19.86 6.62 -19.67
N VAL A 112 18.97 6.36 -18.70
CA VAL A 112 17.62 6.94 -18.65
C VAL A 112 17.45 7.80 -17.39
N CYS A 113 17.38 9.11 -17.61
CA CYS A 113 17.06 10.08 -16.58
C CYS A 113 15.55 10.36 -16.55
N GLN A 114 14.98 10.37 -15.34
CA GLN A 114 13.59 10.72 -15.10
C GLN A 114 13.53 11.92 -14.14
N PRO A 115 12.74 12.96 -14.43
CA PRO A 115 12.56 14.10 -13.53
C PRO A 115 11.82 13.67 -12.25
N TYR A 116 12.12 14.36 -11.15
CA TYR A 116 11.26 14.28 -9.97
C TYR A 116 9.92 14.96 -10.25
N PRO A 117 8.79 14.34 -9.86
CA PRO A 117 7.49 14.92 -10.10
C PRO A 117 7.20 16.08 -9.14
N THR A 118 6.21 16.89 -9.48
CA THR A 118 5.71 18.01 -8.69
C THR A 118 4.36 17.66 -8.07
N ALA A 119 4.10 18.18 -6.86
CA ALA A 119 2.80 18.02 -6.23
C ALA A 119 1.67 18.69 -7.03
N VAL A 120 0.56 17.96 -7.18
CA VAL A 120 -0.66 18.39 -7.86
C VAL A 120 -1.75 18.65 -6.83
N ASP A 121 -2.36 19.83 -6.90
CA ASP A 121 -3.57 20.15 -6.15
C ASP A 121 -4.76 19.45 -6.81
N VAL A 122 -5.47 18.61 -6.05
CA VAL A 122 -6.69 17.89 -6.47
C VAL A 122 -7.96 18.44 -5.83
N GLY A 123 -7.90 19.69 -5.34
CA GLY A 123 -8.95 20.35 -4.59
C GLY A 123 -9.06 19.83 -3.16
N THR A 124 -10.15 20.20 -2.49
CA THR A 124 -10.49 19.70 -1.15
C THR A 124 -10.78 18.20 -1.22
N VAL A 125 -10.16 17.42 -0.34
CA VAL A 125 -10.43 15.98 -0.22
C VAL A 125 -11.39 15.76 0.93
N THR A 126 -12.54 15.15 0.67
CA THR A 126 -13.48 14.73 1.71
C THR A 126 -13.21 13.29 2.12
N VAL A 127 -13.08 13.07 3.42
CA VAL A 127 -12.92 11.74 4.03
C VAL A 127 -14.24 11.32 4.66
N GLU A 128 -14.67 10.10 4.40
CA GLU A 128 -15.84 9.46 5.03
C GLU A 128 -15.51 8.07 5.56
N GLY A 129 -16.21 7.66 6.62
CA GLY A 129 -16.04 6.33 7.23
C GLY A 129 -14.86 6.25 8.21
N VAL A 130 -14.17 7.37 8.46
CA VAL A 130 -13.09 7.49 9.45
C VAL A 130 -13.60 8.31 10.64
N GLN A 131 -13.65 7.69 11.81
CA GLN A 131 -14.11 8.30 13.05
C GLN A 131 -13.03 9.18 13.69
N THR A 132 -13.44 10.36 14.13
CA THR A 132 -12.63 11.27 14.96
C THR A 132 -12.88 11.04 16.44
N THR A 133 -12.00 11.52 17.32
CA THR A 133 -12.21 11.49 18.78
C THR A 133 -13.45 12.27 19.22
N SER A 134 -13.90 13.23 18.42
CA SER A 134 -15.15 13.98 18.61
C SER A 134 -16.41 13.24 18.12
N GLY A 135 -16.25 12.05 17.53
CA GLY A 135 -17.33 11.19 17.05
C GLY A 135 -17.87 11.54 15.65
N VAL A 136 -17.20 12.44 14.93
CA VAL A 136 -17.53 12.78 13.54
C VAL A 136 -16.94 11.72 12.61
N THR A 137 -17.62 11.41 11.51
CA THR A 137 -17.19 10.40 10.53
C THR A 137 -17.03 10.96 9.12
N ARG A 138 -17.13 12.29 8.96
CA ARG A 138 -16.93 13.03 7.72
C ARG A 138 -16.20 14.33 7.98
N PHE A 139 -15.07 14.54 7.34
CA PHE A 139 -14.28 15.78 7.42
C PHE A 139 -13.56 16.04 6.11
N SER A 140 -12.93 17.21 6.00
CA SER A 140 -12.20 17.62 4.80
C SER A 140 -10.73 17.85 5.10
N MET A 141 -9.89 17.61 4.09
CA MET A 141 -8.47 17.95 4.08
C MET A 141 -8.21 18.91 2.92
N GLU A 142 -7.49 19.99 3.23
CA GLU A 142 -7.03 20.95 2.23
C GLU A 142 -5.55 20.68 1.92
N PRO A 143 -5.08 20.95 0.68
CA PRO A 143 -3.68 20.82 0.37
C PRO A 143 -2.86 21.87 1.12
N VAL A 144 -1.80 21.43 1.80
CA VAL A 144 -0.82 22.30 2.46
C VAL A 144 0.57 21.88 1.98
N ALA A 145 1.21 22.76 1.20
CA ALA A 145 2.53 22.52 0.61
C ALA A 145 2.61 21.19 -0.19
N GLY A 146 1.53 20.81 -0.89
CA GLY A 146 1.46 19.59 -1.70
C GLY A 146 1.00 18.34 -0.95
N TYR A 147 0.71 18.44 0.35
CA TYR A 147 0.26 17.32 1.17
C TYR A 147 -1.17 17.50 1.66
N TYR A 148 -1.85 16.39 1.86
CA TYR A 148 -3.17 16.30 2.46
C TYR A 148 -3.07 15.59 3.80
N GLN A 149 -3.57 16.25 4.84
CA GLN A 149 -3.66 15.69 6.18
C GLN A 149 -4.87 16.28 6.90
N PRO A 150 -5.40 15.62 7.95
CA PRO A 150 -6.45 16.21 8.77
C PRO A 150 -6.03 17.57 9.31
N ALA A 151 -6.99 18.49 9.45
CA ALA A 151 -6.73 19.77 10.09
C ALA A 151 -6.26 19.58 11.54
N ALA A 152 -5.54 20.55 12.09
CA ALA A 152 -4.90 20.42 13.41
C ALA A 152 -5.88 20.21 14.58
N ASP A 153 -7.18 20.48 14.39
CA ASP A 153 -8.26 20.24 15.33
C ASP A 153 -9.04 18.94 15.08
N VAL A 154 -8.61 18.14 14.11
CA VAL A 154 -9.21 16.84 13.75
C VAL A 154 -8.29 15.72 14.23
N ASP A 155 -8.57 15.21 15.43
CA ASP A 155 -7.92 14.02 15.97
C ASP A 155 -8.69 12.76 15.56
N LEU A 156 -7.99 11.76 15.01
CA LEU A 156 -8.59 10.48 14.64
C LEU A 156 -8.81 9.58 15.87
N ALA A 157 -9.92 8.84 15.89
CA ALA A 157 -10.17 7.83 16.91
C ALA A 157 -9.29 6.58 16.68
N TRP A 158 -9.11 5.79 17.74
CA TRP A 158 -8.43 4.50 17.66
C TRP A 158 -9.31 3.36 18.21
N PRO A 159 -9.60 2.33 17.40
CA PRO A 159 -9.49 2.29 15.93
C PRO A 159 -10.39 3.34 15.26
N PRO A 160 -10.05 3.83 14.05
CA PRO A 160 -10.85 4.86 13.37
C PRO A 160 -12.09 4.30 12.65
N PHE A 161 -12.29 2.99 12.59
CA PHE A 161 -13.44 2.33 11.95
C PHE A 161 -13.58 0.89 12.47
N SER A 162 -14.66 0.20 12.11
CA SER A 162 -14.79 -1.25 12.31
C SER A 162 -14.24 -2.02 11.10
N GLU A 163 -13.92 -3.30 11.30
CA GLU A 163 -13.47 -4.17 10.21
C GLU A 163 -14.51 -4.29 9.10
N GLY A 164 -14.09 -4.07 7.86
CA GLY A 164 -14.90 -4.15 6.66
C GLY A 164 -15.77 -2.93 6.38
N ASP A 165 -15.81 -1.94 7.29
CA ASP A 165 -16.46 -0.64 7.03
C ASP A 165 -15.85 -0.01 5.77
N MET A 166 -16.66 0.70 5.00
CA MET A 166 -16.17 1.40 3.82
C MET A 166 -15.55 2.73 4.21
N VAL A 167 -14.29 2.94 3.86
CA VAL A 167 -13.58 4.22 3.92
C VAL A 167 -13.61 4.84 2.54
N THR A 168 -13.95 6.12 2.43
CA THR A 168 -14.03 6.83 1.14
C THR A 168 -13.27 8.13 1.20
N PHE A 169 -12.45 8.37 0.19
CA PHE A 169 -11.75 9.63 -0.04
C PHE A 169 -12.23 10.17 -1.38
N ALA A 170 -12.75 11.40 -1.39
CA ALA A 170 -13.25 12.06 -2.59
C ALA A 170 -12.52 13.38 -2.79
N ALA A 171 -11.68 13.45 -3.83
CA ALA A 171 -11.04 14.67 -4.27
C ALA A 171 -12.05 15.51 -5.07
N GLY A 172 -12.28 16.75 -4.62
CA GLY A 172 -13.26 17.65 -5.25
C GLY A 172 -12.84 18.17 -6.63
N GLY A 173 -11.57 18.00 -7.01
CA GLY A 173 -11.01 18.59 -8.21
C GLY A 173 -10.88 20.10 -8.11
N ASN A 174 -10.40 20.72 -9.18
CA ASN A 174 -10.30 22.17 -9.34
C ASN A 174 -10.36 22.55 -10.83
N ALA A 175 -9.84 23.72 -11.21
CA ALA A 175 -9.87 24.18 -12.60
C ALA A 175 -9.00 23.34 -13.57
N THR A 176 -8.03 22.59 -13.06
CA THR A 176 -7.06 21.80 -13.85
C THR A 176 -7.11 20.31 -13.54
N THR A 177 -7.71 19.91 -12.42
CA THR A 177 -7.81 18.52 -11.99
C THR A 177 -9.27 18.10 -11.91
N ALA A 178 -9.65 17.03 -12.60
CA ALA A 178 -10.98 16.45 -12.48
C ALA A 178 -11.22 15.88 -11.06
N PRO A 179 -12.47 15.91 -10.54
CA PRO A 179 -12.80 15.22 -9.31
C PRO A 179 -12.70 13.70 -9.47
N PHE A 180 -12.34 12.99 -8.41
CA PHE A 180 -12.30 11.54 -8.37
C PHE A 180 -12.56 11.00 -6.96
N SER A 181 -12.90 9.71 -6.88
CA SER A 181 -13.11 9.01 -5.62
C SER A 181 -12.32 7.71 -5.51
N MET A 182 -11.98 7.36 -4.28
CA MET A 182 -11.28 6.14 -3.90
C MET A 182 -11.99 5.53 -2.70
N THR A 183 -12.02 4.21 -2.65
CA THR A 183 -12.63 3.48 -1.54
C THR A 183 -11.74 2.34 -1.10
N ALA A 184 -11.72 2.05 0.21
CA ALA A 184 -11.03 0.91 0.77
C ALA A 184 -11.81 0.34 1.95
N HIS A 185 -11.64 -0.95 2.23
CA HIS A 185 -12.21 -1.57 3.42
C HIS A 185 -11.35 -1.30 4.66
N GLY A 186 -12.02 -0.95 5.76
CA GLY A 186 -11.42 -0.89 7.09
C GLY A 186 -10.89 -2.26 7.50
N ILE A 187 -9.76 -2.27 8.21
CA ILE A 187 -9.08 -3.47 8.69
C ILE A 187 -9.06 -3.54 10.22
N ILE A 188 -8.85 -4.71 10.80
CA ILE A 188 -8.40 -4.78 12.19
C ILE A 188 -6.89 -4.51 12.27
N PRO A 189 -6.38 -3.82 13.32
CA PRO A 189 -4.95 -3.67 13.54
C PRO A 189 -4.22 -5.01 13.49
N LEU A 190 -3.03 -5.03 12.89
CA LEU A 190 -2.26 -6.26 12.74
C LEU A 190 -1.63 -6.68 14.07
N GLU A 191 -1.81 -7.94 14.43
CA GLU A 191 -1.22 -8.56 15.61
C GLU A 191 -0.42 -9.79 15.18
N VAL A 192 0.91 -9.69 15.25
CA VAL A 192 1.83 -10.80 14.95
C VAL A 192 2.09 -11.60 16.22
N SER A 193 1.84 -12.91 16.16
CA SER A 193 1.85 -13.83 17.30
C SER A 193 3.25 -14.03 17.89
N SER A 194 4.27 -14.01 17.05
CA SER A 194 5.66 -14.20 17.46
C SER A 194 6.33 -12.86 17.79
N GLU A 195 6.96 -12.77 18.96
CA GLU A 195 7.77 -11.60 19.35
C GLU A 195 9.15 -11.63 18.67
N THR A 196 9.71 -12.83 18.50
CA THR A 196 10.99 -13.09 17.86
C THR A 196 10.80 -14.14 16.76
N ILE A 197 11.45 -13.93 15.63
CA ILE A 197 11.43 -14.84 14.48
C ILE A 197 12.86 -15.30 14.23
N THR A 198 13.14 -16.59 14.35
CA THR A 198 14.49 -17.14 14.19
C THR A 198 14.66 -17.81 12.85
N PHE A 199 15.71 -17.45 12.11
CA PHE A 199 16.08 -18.08 10.84
C PHE A 199 17.24 -19.03 11.04
N VAL A 200 16.97 -20.34 10.95
CA VAL A 200 17.96 -21.40 11.05
C VAL A 200 18.29 -21.91 9.65
N ASP A 201 19.55 -22.27 9.42
CA ASP A 201 20.01 -22.79 8.11
C ASP A 201 19.22 -24.02 7.68
N GLY A 202 18.67 -23.98 6.47
CA GLY A 202 17.89 -25.05 5.87
C GLY A 202 16.50 -25.30 6.47
N GLU A 203 16.07 -24.52 7.46
CA GLU A 203 14.76 -24.69 8.11
C GLU A 203 13.75 -23.65 7.61
N SER A 204 12.56 -24.13 7.22
CA SER A 204 11.41 -23.25 6.97
C SER A 204 10.93 -22.61 8.26
N VAL A 205 10.33 -21.43 8.14
CA VAL A 205 9.80 -20.68 9.27
C VAL A 205 8.32 -20.41 9.06
N GLU A 206 7.51 -20.85 10.00
CA GLU A 206 6.09 -20.51 10.04
C GLU A 206 5.91 -19.14 10.69
N LEU A 207 5.36 -18.21 9.93
CA LEU A 207 4.99 -16.88 10.39
C LEU A 207 3.50 -16.88 10.70
N GLN A 208 3.10 -16.29 11.83
CA GLN A 208 1.72 -16.31 12.30
C GLN A 208 1.24 -14.94 12.78
N TRP A 209 -0.03 -14.65 12.53
CA TRP A 209 -0.73 -13.45 12.98
C TRP A 209 -2.20 -13.75 13.28
N THR A 210 -2.88 -12.88 14.00
CA THR A 210 -4.34 -12.96 14.19
C THR A 210 -5.02 -12.72 12.85
N PRO A 211 -5.72 -13.68 12.24
CA PRO A 211 -6.36 -13.50 10.93
C PRO A 211 -7.46 -12.44 10.97
N ALA A 212 -7.73 -11.81 9.82
CA ALA A 212 -8.91 -10.97 9.66
C ALA A 212 -10.21 -11.78 9.84
N GLY A 213 -11.24 -11.15 10.39
CA GLY A 213 -12.59 -11.71 10.40
C GLY A 213 -13.20 -11.76 9.00
N GLN A 214 -12.70 -10.94 8.07
CA GLN A 214 -13.08 -10.88 6.66
C GLN A 214 -11.82 -10.98 5.75
N PRO A 215 -11.21 -12.17 5.63
CA PRO A 215 -9.89 -12.35 4.99
C PRO A 215 -9.86 -12.04 3.48
N ASP A 216 -11.03 -12.00 2.84
CA ASP A 216 -11.25 -11.63 1.45
C ASP A 216 -11.34 -10.11 1.23
N ARG A 217 -11.15 -9.30 2.28
CA ARG A 217 -11.08 -7.83 2.24
C ARG A 217 -9.73 -7.25 2.64
N SER A 218 -8.76 -8.10 2.96
CA SER A 218 -7.41 -7.68 3.29
C SER A 218 -6.38 -8.63 2.69
N VAL A 219 -5.16 -8.13 2.52
CA VAL A 219 -3.99 -8.93 2.15
C VAL A 219 -2.89 -8.69 3.16
N ILE A 220 -2.02 -9.68 3.31
CA ILE A 220 -0.80 -9.55 4.09
C ILE A 220 0.37 -9.40 3.14
N GLN A 221 1.08 -8.29 3.27
CA GLN A 221 2.36 -8.06 2.65
C GLN A 221 3.46 -8.32 3.68
N LEU A 222 4.48 -9.03 3.24
CA LEU A 222 5.66 -9.33 4.05
C LEU A 222 6.89 -8.77 3.37
N SER A 223 7.78 -8.13 4.13
CA SER A 223 9.10 -7.73 3.67
C SER A 223 10.16 -8.16 4.67
N VAL A 224 11.07 -9.03 4.25
CA VAL A 224 12.21 -9.50 5.05
C VAL A 224 13.46 -8.82 4.54
N ASN A 225 14.15 -8.09 5.42
CA ASN A 225 15.41 -7.44 5.11
C ASN A 225 16.43 -7.70 6.23
N ILE A 226 17.43 -8.52 5.92
CA ILE A 226 18.48 -8.92 6.86
C ILE A 226 19.81 -8.16 6.68
N SER A 227 19.81 -7.13 5.82
CA SER A 227 21.00 -6.33 5.47
C SER A 227 20.73 -4.82 5.48
N TYR A 228 19.66 -4.38 6.17
CA TYR A 228 19.11 -3.02 6.13
C TYR A 228 20.15 -1.92 6.36
N HIS A 229 21.09 -2.12 7.28
CA HIS A 229 22.05 -1.07 7.65
C HIS A 229 23.32 -1.05 6.78
N ALA A 230 23.59 -2.10 6.01
CA ALA A 230 24.79 -2.22 5.18
C ALA A 230 24.53 -1.93 3.69
N GLY A 231 23.39 -1.30 3.38
CA GLY A 231 22.80 -1.30 2.05
C GLY A 231 22.11 -2.63 1.80
N THR A 232 20.78 -2.59 1.64
CA THR A 232 19.98 -3.79 1.39
C THR A 232 20.55 -4.57 0.21
N LYS A 233 20.95 -5.82 0.43
CA LYS A 233 21.54 -6.70 -0.59
C LYS A 233 20.51 -7.60 -1.27
N GLY A 234 19.36 -7.76 -0.61
CA GLY A 234 18.20 -8.45 -1.12
C GLY A 234 17.05 -8.33 -0.14
N VAL A 235 15.84 -8.65 -0.61
CA VAL A 235 14.64 -8.73 0.22
C VAL A 235 13.84 -9.96 -0.17
N ILE A 236 13.17 -10.58 0.79
CA ILE A 236 12.04 -11.47 0.49
C ILE A 236 10.78 -10.61 0.59
N ALA A 237 10.01 -10.52 -0.49
CA ALA A 237 8.73 -9.84 -0.54
C ALA A 237 7.62 -10.86 -0.80
N CYS A 238 6.61 -10.90 0.06
CA CYS A 238 5.46 -11.78 -0.12
C CYS A 238 4.16 -11.00 -0.14
N GLN A 239 3.17 -11.51 -0.88
CA GLN A 239 1.79 -11.06 -0.81
C GLN A 239 0.87 -12.27 -0.73
N THR A 240 0.26 -12.46 0.44
CA THR A 240 -0.52 -13.67 0.74
C THR A 240 -1.91 -13.30 1.28
N PRO A 241 -2.93 -14.17 1.12
CA PRO A 241 -4.22 -13.97 1.76
C PRO A 241 -4.12 -13.83 3.29
N ASP A 242 -4.98 -13.02 3.90
CA ASP A 242 -5.00 -12.76 5.35
C ASP A 242 -5.63 -13.92 6.16
N THR A 243 -5.00 -15.08 6.05
CA THR A 243 -5.49 -16.36 6.63
C THR A 243 -4.89 -16.69 7.99
N GLY A 244 -3.93 -15.88 8.46
CA GLY A 244 -3.32 -16.00 9.78
C GLY A 244 -1.94 -16.66 9.80
N ALA A 245 -1.47 -17.21 8.67
CA ALA A 245 -0.14 -17.81 8.59
C ALA A 245 0.46 -17.79 7.18
N LEU A 246 1.79 -17.84 7.13
CA LEU A 246 2.60 -18.03 5.92
C LEU A 246 3.85 -18.83 6.28
N GLU A 247 4.19 -19.86 5.51
CA GLU A 247 5.48 -20.54 5.63
C GLU A 247 6.49 -19.87 4.69
N LEU A 248 7.60 -19.39 5.23
CA LEU A 248 8.78 -19.01 4.45
C LEU A 248 9.69 -20.23 4.31
N SER A 249 10.11 -20.53 3.09
CA SER A 249 10.97 -21.68 2.85
C SER A 249 12.38 -21.46 3.40
N GLY A 250 12.97 -22.52 3.96
CA GLY A 250 14.37 -22.49 4.40
C GLY A 250 15.35 -22.19 3.25
N ALA A 251 15.05 -22.66 2.05
CA ALA A 251 15.87 -22.41 0.86
C ALA A 251 15.92 -20.92 0.49
N MET A 252 14.76 -20.24 0.45
CA MET A 252 14.70 -18.81 0.16
C MET A 252 15.36 -17.97 1.27
N ILE A 253 15.21 -18.38 2.53
CA ILE A 253 15.90 -17.76 3.66
C ILE A 253 17.42 -17.93 3.52
N ASP A 254 17.90 -19.11 3.15
CA ASP A 254 19.31 -19.39 2.90
C ASP A 254 19.87 -18.55 1.74
N ASP A 255 19.13 -18.44 0.64
CA ASP A 255 19.51 -17.60 -0.50
C ASP A 255 19.60 -16.12 -0.11
N LEU A 256 18.66 -15.61 0.70
CA LEU A 256 18.73 -14.25 1.23
C LEU A 256 19.97 -14.05 2.12
N LYS A 257 20.28 -15.00 3.02
CA LYS A 257 21.49 -14.95 3.87
C LYS A 257 22.77 -14.98 3.05
N ALA A 258 22.80 -15.72 1.94
CA ALA A 258 23.95 -15.81 1.04
C ALA A 258 24.28 -14.47 0.37
N LEU A 259 23.31 -13.56 0.21
CA LEU A 259 23.55 -12.19 -0.28
C LEU A 259 24.32 -11.35 0.75
N GLY A 260 24.22 -11.72 2.03
CA GLY A 260 24.97 -11.14 3.14
C GLY A 260 24.08 -10.54 4.22
N LEU A 261 24.64 -10.41 5.42
CA LEU A 261 23.95 -9.92 6.60
C LEU A 261 24.37 -8.49 6.96
N SER A 262 23.56 -7.83 7.79
CA SER A 262 23.93 -6.71 8.64
C SER A 262 23.36 -6.93 10.04
N GLY A 263 23.79 -6.12 11.00
CA GLY A 263 23.13 -6.05 12.30
C GLY A 263 21.65 -5.66 12.16
N TRP A 264 20.87 -6.01 13.18
CA TRP A 264 19.45 -5.70 13.31
C TRP A 264 18.59 -6.14 12.11
N PRO A 265 18.65 -7.43 11.72
CA PRO A 265 17.79 -7.93 10.66
C PRO A 265 16.31 -7.85 11.10
N ILE A 266 15.44 -7.47 10.17
CA ILE A 266 14.02 -7.25 10.45
C ILE A 266 13.13 -7.94 9.44
N ILE A 267 11.90 -8.14 9.88
CA ILE A 267 10.77 -8.53 9.06
C ILE A 267 9.61 -7.58 9.35
N VAL A 268 9.01 -7.05 8.30
CA VAL A 268 7.85 -6.17 8.36
C VAL A 268 6.66 -6.92 7.82
N PHE A 269 5.61 -6.97 8.63
CA PHE A 269 4.29 -7.42 8.22
C PHE A 269 3.42 -6.18 8.03
N SER A 270 2.68 -6.15 6.93
CA SER A 270 1.66 -5.14 6.65
C SER A 270 0.35 -5.81 6.31
N ARG A 271 -0.71 -5.41 7.00
CA ARG A 271 -2.08 -5.73 6.61
C ARG A 271 -2.65 -4.55 5.85
N THR A 272 -3.10 -4.79 4.63
CA THR A 272 -3.68 -3.74 3.79
C THR A 272 -5.12 -4.09 3.43
N GLY A 273 -6.03 -3.15 3.63
CA GLY A 273 -7.41 -3.24 3.19
C GLY A 273 -7.50 -3.18 1.67
N LEU A 274 -8.26 -4.08 1.06
CA LEU A 274 -8.50 -4.05 -0.37
C LEU A 274 -9.38 -2.84 -0.70
N GLY A 275 -8.98 -2.12 -1.75
CA GLY A 275 -9.66 -0.93 -2.22
C GLY A 275 -9.84 -0.92 -3.73
N SER A 276 -10.50 0.13 -4.19
CA SER A 276 -10.69 0.43 -5.59
C SER A 276 -10.63 1.93 -5.79
N THR A 277 -10.01 2.33 -6.89
CA THR A 277 -10.03 3.68 -7.41
C THR A 277 -10.79 3.67 -8.75
N GLU A 278 -11.33 4.82 -9.16
CA GLU A 278 -11.85 5.00 -10.51
C GLU A 278 -10.80 4.58 -11.58
N PRO A 279 -11.19 3.86 -12.66
CA PRO A 279 -10.23 3.20 -13.55
C PRO A 279 -9.18 4.09 -14.22
N ASP A 280 -9.47 5.38 -14.39
CA ASP A 280 -8.61 6.36 -15.07
C ASP A 280 -7.79 7.21 -14.09
N VAL A 281 -7.72 6.81 -12.82
CA VAL A 281 -7.05 7.58 -11.76
C VAL A 281 -5.95 6.73 -11.13
N ALA A 282 -4.70 7.16 -11.28
CA ALA A 282 -3.52 6.48 -10.74
C ALA A 282 -3.20 6.90 -9.29
N VAL A 283 -4.24 7.11 -8.47
CA VAL A 283 -4.12 7.48 -7.04
C VAL A 283 -4.72 6.36 -6.21
N GLU A 284 -3.95 5.85 -5.24
CA GLU A 284 -4.39 4.74 -4.41
C GLU A 284 -4.83 5.20 -3.02
N LEU A 285 -5.90 4.61 -2.49
CA LEU A 285 -6.23 4.69 -1.06
C LEU A 285 -5.72 3.42 -0.37
N ILE A 286 -4.73 3.58 0.50
CA ILE A 286 -4.11 2.51 1.27
C ILE A 286 -4.58 2.60 2.71
N VAL A 287 -5.32 1.61 3.18
CA VAL A 287 -5.64 1.44 4.61
C VAL A 287 -4.74 0.35 5.14
N GLU A 288 -3.78 0.69 6.00
CA GLU A 288 -2.70 -0.22 6.38
C GLU A 288 -2.47 -0.28 7.89
N SER A 289 -2.10 -1.46 8.39
CA SER A 289 -1.52 -1.63 9.72
C SER A 289 -0.23 -2.43 9.61
N SER A 290 0.88 -1.89 10.12
CA SER A 290 2.20 -2.51 10.00
C SER A 290 2.84 -2.84 11.35
N VAL A 291 3.58 -3.95 11.35
CA VAL A 291 4.28 -4.48 12.51
C VAL A 291 5.67 -4.94 12.10
N THR A 292 6.69 -4.36 12.73
CA THR A 292 8.08 -4.82 12.59
C THR A 292 8.42 -5.81 13.70
N ARG A 293 9.15 -6.87 13.34
CA ARG A 293 9.76 -7.82 14.25
C ARG A 293 11.24 -7.95 13.96
N ASN A 294 12.01 -8.19 15.02
CA ASN A 294 13.41 -8.56 14.86
C ASN A 294 13.50 -10.00 14.36
N VAL A 295 14.47 -10.22 13.50
CA VAL A 295 14.89 -11.56 13.10
C VAL A 295 16.10 -11.94 13.93
N GLU A 296 16.15 -13.18 14.41
CA GLU A 296 17.34 -13.75 15.02
C GLU A 296 18.00 -14.72 14.04
N ILE A 297 19.29 -14.56 13.83
CA ILE A 297 20.09 -15.46 12.99
C ILE A 297 21.19 -16.04 13.89
N PRO A 298 21.23 -17.37 14.11
CA PRO A 298 22.26 -17.99 14.94
C PRO A 298 23.67 -17.57 14.50
N GLY A 299 24.47 -17.08 15.45
CA GLY A 299 25.83 -16.61 15.21
C GLY A 299 25.96 -15.14 14.79
N LEU A 300 24.85 -14.45 14.48
CA LEU A 300 24.83 -13.01 14.27
C LEU A 300 24.63 -12.29 15.60
N VAL A 301 25.59 -11.43 15.97
CA VAL A 301 25.45 -10.52 17.12
C VAL A 301 25.39 -9.09 16.59
N SER A 302 24.27 -8.42 16.84
CA SER A 302 24.07 -7.02 16.46
C SER A 302 24.59 -6.09 17.55
N CYS A 303 25.15 -4.94 17.16
CA CYS A 303 25.75 -3.98 18.09
C CYS A 303 25.44 -2.54 17.70
N ASN A 304 25.59 -1.61 18.63
CA ASN A 304 25.70 -0.18 18.38
C ASN A 304 27.10 0.35 18.75
N THR A 305 27.78 -0.35 19.64
CA THR A 305 29.11 -0.02 20.17
C THR A 305 29.91 -1.29 20.45
N ASP A 306 31.23 -1.17 20.58
CA ASP A 306 32.11 -2.29 20.94
C ASP A 306 31.71 -2.97 22.27
N ALA A 307 31.04 -2.23 23.18
CA ALA A 307 30.59 -2.76 24.46
C ALA A 307 29.42 -3.76 24.34
N ASP A 308 28.72 -3.76 23.21
CA ASP A 308 27.65 -4.71 22.92
C ASP A 308 28.21 -6.07 22.44
N CYS A 309 29.50 -6.11 22.09
CA CYS A 309 30.13 -7.26 21.47
C CYS A 309 30.80 -8.21 22.48
N PRO A 310 30.87 -9.52 22.14
CA PRO A 310 31.65 -10.48 22.92
C PRO A 310 33.11 -10.06 23.07
N ASP A 311 33.74 -10.52 24.16
CA ASP A 311 35.14 -10.23 24.45
C ASP A 311 36.05 -10.52 23.24
N GLY A 312 36.81 -9.50 22.82
CA GLY A 312 37.75 -9.59 21.71
C GLY A 312 37.17 -9.28 20.33
N GLN A 313 35.89 -8.92 20.24
CA GLN A 313 35.26 -8.39 19.02
C GLN A 313 35.02 -6.89 19.13
N THR A 314 34.83 -6.23 17.98
CA THR A 314 34.44 -4.82 17.89
C THR A 314 33.17 -4.69 17.07
N CYS A 315 32.44 -3.58 17.25
CA CYS A 315 31.27 -3.30 16.46
C CYS A 315 31.68 -2.76 15.09
N GLN A 316 31.32 -3.50 14.05
CA GLN A 316 31.64 -3.17 12.67
C GLN A 316 30.66 -2.12 12.12
N PHE A 317 31.01 -1.51 10.98
CA PHE A 317 30.21 -0.45 10.36
C PHE A 317 28.81 -0.91 9.91
N ASP A 318 28.64 -2.22 9.71
CA ASP A 318 27.38 -2.86 9.37
C ASP A 318 26.62 -3.34 10.61
N PHE A 319 27.03 -2.88 11.81
CA PHE A 319 26.40 -3.16 13.10
C PHE A 319 26.46 -4.64 13.51
N GLN A 320 27.44 -5.37 13.00
CA GLN A 320 27.75 -6.75 13.43
C GLN A 320 28.97 -6.76 14.32
N CYS A 321 29.00 -7.65 15.31
CA CYS A 321 30.23 -7.93 16.05
C CYS A 321 31.14 -8.84 15.22
N GLY A 322 32.42 -8.46 15.11
CA GLY A 322 33.44 -9.18 14.36
C GLY A 322 34.84 -8.64 14.55
#